data_AF-A0A3M1AMY6-F1
#
_entry.id   AF-A0A3M1AMY6-F1
#
_cell.length_a   1.000
_cell.length_b   1.000
_cell.length_c   1.000
_cell.angle_alpha   90.00
_cell.angle_beta   90.00
_cell.angle_gamma   90.00
#
_symmetry.space_group_name_H-M   'P 1'
#
loop_
_entity.id
_entity.type
_entity.pdbx_description
1 polymer ?
#
loop_
_entity_poly.entity_id
_entity_poly.type
_entity_poly.pdbx_seq_one_letter_code
_entity_poly.pdbx_strand_id
1 'polypeptide(L)' 'PSLDAAFSAFKKDGQDWSYAMVITGPSRTADIEKILVLGAHGPRRLAVILLQP' A
#
# COMPACT_ATOMS: atom_id res chain seq x y z
N PRO A 1 1.25 -11.76 -4.11
CA PRO A 1 -0.01 -11.30 -4.74
C PRO A 1 0.29 -10.03 -5.56
N SER A 2 -0.27 -9.89 -6.76
CA SER A 2 -0.15 -8.66 -7.57
C SER A 2 -1.20 -7.62 -7.18
N LEU A 3 -1.00 -6.37 -7.60
CA LEU A 3 -2.00 -5.31 -7.45
C LEU A 3 -3.31 -5.70 -8.13
N ASP A 4 -3.25 -6.29 -9.34
CA ASP A 4 -4.43 -6.76 -10.07
C ASP A 4 -5.22 -7.81 -9.28
N ALA A 5 -4.52 -8.73 -8.61
CA ALA A 5 -5.16 -9.72 -7.76
C ALA A 5 -5.81 -9.08 -6.53
N ALA A 6 -5.18 -8.05 -5.94
CA ALA A 6 -5.73 -7.31 -4.81
C ALA A 6 -6.99 -6.53 -5.20
N PHE A 7 -6.98 -5.80 -6.32
CA PHE A 7 -8.15 -5.09 -6.83
C PHE A 7 -9.28 -6.04 -7.26
N SER A 8 -8.95 -7.21 -7.80
CA SER A 8 -9.95 -8.23 -8.12
C SER A 8 -10.64 -8.77 -6.87
N ALA A 9 -9.94 -8.83 -5.73
CA ALA A 9 -10.52 -9.23 -4.45
C ALA A 9 -11.52 -8.20 -3.89
N PHE A 10 -11.30 -6.90 -4.12
CA PHE A 10 -12.25 -5.85 -3.70
C PHE A 10 -13.65 -6.03 -4.32
N LYS A 11 -13.75 -6.60 -5.53
CA LYS A 11 -15.03 -6.84 -6.20
C LYS A 11 -15.74 -8.14 -5.80
N LYS A 12 -15.07 -9.02 -5.03
CA LYS A 12 -15.43 -10.44 -5.00
C LYS A 12 -16.72 -10.75 -4.22
N ASP A 13 -17.16 -9.85 -3.33
CA ASP A 13 -18.25 -10.15 -2.38
C ASP A 13 -19.50 -9.25 -2.53
N GLY A 14 -19.66 -8.51 -3.64
CA GLY A 14 -20.83 -7.66 -3.85
C GLY A 14 -20.97 -6.47 -2.88
N GLN A 15 -19.91 -6.18 -2.12
CA GLN A 15 -19.84 -4.99 -1.28
C GLN A 15 -19.52 -3.75 -2.14
N ASP A 16 -20.37 -2.73 -2.03
CA ASP A 16 -20.09 -1.39 -2.53
C ASP A 16 -19.15 -0.67 -1.56
N TRP A 17 -17.86 -0.86 -1.76
CA TRP A 17 -16.83 -0.08 -1.06
C TRP A 17 -16.94 1.38 -1.49
N SER A 18 -17.27 2.27 -0.56
CA SER A 18 -17.35 3.70 -0.82
C SER A 18 -15.97 4.34 -1.04
N TYR A 19 -14.90 3.63 -0.63
CA TYR A 19 -13.54 4.14 -0.65
C TYR A 19 -12.50 3.01 -0.68
N ALA A 20 -11.46 3.18 -1.49
CA ALA A 20 -10.26 2.34 -1.48
C ALA A 20 -9.01 3.23 -1.51
N MET A 21 -8.04 2.95 -0.65
CA MET A 21 -6.75 3.66 -0.61
C MET A 21 -5.62 2.66 -0.72
N VAL A 22 -4.70 2.90 -1.65
CA VAL A 22 -3.42 2.17 -1.73
C VAL A 22 -2.37 2.99 -1.00
N ILE A 23 -1.86 2.44 0.11
CA ILE A 23 -0.74 3.02 0.85
C ILE A 23 0.51 2.24 0.48
N THR A 24 1.50 2.92 -0.09
CA THR A 24 2.82 2.36 -0.38
C THR A 24 3.82 2.74 0.70
N GLY A 25 4.96 2.04 0.74
CA GLY A 25 6.10 2.42 1.59
C GLY A 25 6.80 3.68 1.07
N PRO A 26 7.73 4.26 1.87
CA PRO A 26 8.50 5.43 1.46
C PRO A 26 9.22 5.17 0.13
N SER A 27 9.23 6.17 -0.75
CA SER A 27 9.95 6.07 -2.01
C SER A 27 11.43 5.77 -1.73
N ARG A 28 12.06 4.99 -2.60
CA ARG A 28 13.49 4.75 -2.57
C ARG A 28 14.07 5.35 -3.83
N THR A 29 14.86 6.40 -3.65
CA THR A 29 15.58 7.04 -4.76
C THR A 29 17.06 6.89 -4.49
N ALA A 30 17.78 6.37 -5.48
CA ALA A 30 19.24 6.44 -5.49
C ALA A 30 19.61 7.73 -6.22
N ASP A 31 20.29 8.65 -5.53
CA ASP A 31 20.83 9.85 -6.17
C ASP A 31 22.10 9.50 -6.98
N ILE A 32 22.75 10.49 -7.60
CA ILE A 32 23.98 10.34 -8.40
C ILE A 32 25.08 9.56 -7.65
N GLU A 33 25.15 9.74 -6.33
CA GLU A 33 26.08 9.04 -5.44
C GLU A 33 25.72 7.56 -5.19
N LYS A 34 24.63 7.05 -5.80
CA LYS A 34 24.09 5.67 -5.65
C LYS A 34 23.74 5.28 -4.20
N ILE A 35 23.58 6.27 -3.33
CA ILE A 35 23.12 6.06 -1.98
C ILE A 35 21.60 5.99 -2.01
N LEU A 36 21.07 4.88 -1.51
CA LEU A 36 19.63 4.70 -1.33
C LEU A 36 19.15 5.64 -0.22
N VAL A 37 18.36 6.64 -0.60
CA VAL A 37 17.67 7.52 0.34
C VAL A 37 16.23 7.06 0.47
N LEU A 38 15.76 6.93 1.71
CA LEU A 38 14.35 6.72 2.02
C LEU A 38 13.62 8.06 1.97
N GLY A 39 12.58 8.15 1.16
CA GLY A 39 11.72 9.32 1.05
C GLY A 39 10.96 9.61 2.34
N ALA A 40 10.63 10.88 2.59
CA ALA A 40 9.92 11.34 3.78
C ALA A 40 8.40 11.09 3.74
N HIS A 41 7.87 10.63 2.60
CA HIS A 41 6.43 10.41 2.41
C HIS A 41 6.02 8.99 2.81
N GLY A 42 4.87 8.91 3.48
CA GLY A 42 4.27 7.66 3.98
C GLY A 42 4.08 7.68 5.49
N PRO A 43 3.29 6.76 6.05
CA PRO A 43 3.07 6.69 7.48
C PRO A 43 4.35 6.29 8.22
N ARG A 44 4.76 7.07 9.23
CA ARG A 44 5.89 6.74 10.12
C ARG A 44 5.68 5.39 10.84
N ARG A 45 4.42 5.03 11.11
CA ARG A 45 4.00 3.74 11.68
C ARG A 45 2.66 3.34 11.08
N LEU A 46 2.50 2.06 10.73
CA LEU A 46 1.25 1.46 10.26
C LEU A 46 0.87 0.33 11.21
N ALA A 47 -0.36 0.35 11.73
CA ALA A 47 -0.95 -0.75 12.49
C ALA A 47 -2.08 -1.36 11.65
N VAL A 48 -2.02 -2.68 11.43
CA VAL A 48 -3.04 -3.42 10.69
C VAL A 48 -3.77 -4.32 11.68
N ILE A 49 -5.08 -4.15 11.78
CA ILE A 49 -5.94 -5.01 12.60
C ILE A 49 -6.74 -5.88 11.63
N LEU A 50 -6.42 -7.17 11.63
CA LEU A 50 -7.14 -8.17 10.87
C LEU A 50 -8.26 -8.70 11.76
N LEU A 51 -9.51 -8.44 11.37
CA LEU A 51 -10.67 -9.04 12.01
C LEU A 51 -11.05 -10.27 11.20
N GLN A 52 -11.24 -11.41 11.87
CA GLN A 52 -11.90 -12.54 11.25
C GLN A 52 -13.43 -12.29 11.27
N PRO A 53 -14.17 -12.87 10.30
CA PRO A 53 -15.63 -12.86 10.34
C PRO A 53 -16.19 -13.52 11.60
#